data_AF-A0A4Q2V199-F1
#
_entry.id   AF-A0A4Q2V199-F1
#
_cell.length_a   1.000
_cell.length_b   1.000
_cell.length_c   1.000
_cell.angle_alpha   90.00
_cell.angle_beta   90.00
_cell.angle_gamma   90.00
#
_symmetry.space_group_name_H-M   'P 1'
#
loop_
_entity.id
_entity.type
_entity.pdbx_description
1 polymer ?
#
loop_
_entity_poly.entity_id
_entity_poly.type
_entity_poly.pdbx_seq_one_letter_code
_entity_poly.pdbx_strand_id
1 'polypeptide(L)'
;MVTIAPHQAEDHEWVKNRKFEPYSRYGDDVELDLIQVPSLDEDWVYLACENDHPCSSCDRITPHIDCIFIAVDGACRGNGTPDAKAAIGVFVGETSSFNRCLLLRQVPVTNQIAELNAGIVALEQAMEILRTKALGEEPLHKVVIKADSEYLVKGMTEWVFKWETNGYINAKGGTVKNSDLFKRLQRLAEDLNTSNVEVLFWHVPREMNKEADRLANQAFDNRL
;
A
#
# COMPACT_ATOMS: atom_id res chain seq x y z
N MET A 1 -9.70 -16.53 23.74
CA MET A 1 -8.43 -15.80 23.71
C MET A 1 -7.92 -15.90 22.29
N VAL A 2 -7.80 -14.77 21.59
CA VAL A 2 -7.20 -14.75 20.24
C VAL A 2 -5.70 -14.92 20.47
N THR A 3 -5.15 -16.04 20.02
CA THR A 3 -3.71 -16.31 20.03
C THR A 3 -3.04 -15.32 19.08
N ILE A 4 -2.01 -14.62 19.54
CA ILE A 4 -1.19 -13.73 18.71
C ILE A 4 0.07 -14.52 18.33
N ALA A 5 0.40 -14.60 17.04
CA ALA A 5 1.62 -15.25 16.56
C ALA A 5 2.65 -14.18 16.16
N PRO A 6 3.80 -14.07 16.84
CA PRO A 6 4.86 -13.16 16.41
C PRO A 6 5.50 -13.65 15.10
N HIS A 7 5.75 -12.73 14.16
CA HIS A 7 6.45 -13.04 12.91
C HIS A 7 7.93 -13.32 13.21
N GLN A 8 8.48 -14.42 12.68
CA GLN A 8 9.93 -14.66 12.74
C GLN A 8 10.60 -13.85 11.62
N ALA A 9 11.43 -12.87 11.99
CA ALA A 9 12.26 -12.16 11.03
C ALA A 9 13.35 -13.11 10.52
N GLU A 10 13.24 -13.58 9.28
CA GLU A 10 14.33 -14.27 8.59
C GLU A 10 15.28 -13.23 7.96
N ASP A 11 16.59 -13.49 7.97
CA ASP A 11 17.61 -12.70 7.27
C ASP A 11 17.36 -12.80 5.74
N HIS A 12 16.44 -11.97 5.22
CA HIS A 12 16.08 -11.98 3.81
C HIS A 12 17.01 -11.07 2.99
N GLU A 13 17.66 -11.64 1.98
CA GLU A 13 18.03 -10.87 0.79
C GLU A 13 16.71 -10.42 0.14
N TRP A 14 16.34 -9.13 0.30
CA TRP A 14 15.07 -8.60 -0.19
C TRP A 14 14.95 -8.87 -1.69
N VAL A 15 14.11 -9.86 -2.03
CA VAL A 15 13.96 -10.34 -3.40
C VAL A 15 13.45 -9.21 -4.27
N LYS A 16 13.89 -9.16 -5.54
CA LYS A 16 13.33 -8.27 -6.58
C LYS A 16 11.88 -8.64 -6.98
N ASN A 17 11.07 -9.08 -6.03
CA ASN A 17 9.66 -9.36 -6.18
C ASN A 17 8.92 -8.82 -4.96
N ARG A 18 8.28 -7.65 -5.13
CA ARG A 18 7.44 -7.03 -4.10
C ARG A 18 5.95 -7.33 -4.30
N LYS A 19 5.59 -8.38 -5.05
CA LYS A 19 4.18 -8.72 -5.26
C LYS A 19 3.61 -9.43 -4.05
N PHE A 20 2.45 -8.96 -3.59
CA PHE A 20 1.61 -9.73 -2.70
C PHE A 20 0.64 -10.57 -3.54
N GLU A 21 0.81 -11.89 -3.49
CA GLU A 21 -0.01 -12.85 -4.20
C GLU A 21 -0.77 -13.71 -3.18
N PRO A 22 -2.04 -13.36 -2.87
CA PRO A 22 -2.76 -14.00 -1.76
C PRO A 22 -2.97 -15.50 -1.99
N TYR A 23 -3.30 -15.94 -3.21
CA TYR A 23 -3.51 -17.36 -3.51
C TYR A 23 -2.25 -18.21 -3.31
N SER A 24 -1.07 -17.66 -3.65
CA SER A 24 0.21 -18.31 -3.40
C SER A 24 0.54 -18.46 -1.90
N ARG A 25 -0.04 -17.59 -1.05
CA ARG A 25 0.26 -17.52 0.39
C ARG A 25 -0.75 -18.26 1.26
N TYR A 26 -2.03 -18.16 0.93
CA TYR A 26 -3.14 -18.71 1.74
C TYR A 26 -3.88 -19.87 1.07
N GLY A 27 -3.48 -20.24 -0.16
CA GLY A 27 -4.12 -21.28 -0.97
C GLY A 27 -5.14 -20.75 -1.97
N ASP A 28 -5.40 -21.53 -3.02
CA ASP A 28 -6.22 -21.13 -4.17
C ASP A 28 -7.69 -20.85 -3.81
N ASP A 29 -8.21 -21.47 -2.75
CA ASP A 29 -9.61 -21.36 -2.32
C ASP A 29 -9.84 -20.25 -1.27
N VAL A 30 -8.82 -19.43 -0.96
CA VAL A 30 -8.95 -18.38 0.06
C VAL A 30 -9.95 -17.29 -0.37
N GLU A 31 -10.85 -16.93 0.53
CA GLU A 31 -11.66 -15.72 0.39
C GLU A 31 -10.83 -14.48 0.76
N LEU A 32 -10.66 -13.55 -0.19
CA LEU A 32 -9.78 -12.37 -0.03
C LEU A 32 -10.23 -11.37 1.05
N ASP A 33 -11.48 -11.47 1.51
CA ASP A 33 -11.96 -10.68 2.63
C ASP A 33 -11.48 -11.24 3.98
N LEU A 34 -11.16 -12.54 4.05
CA LEU A 34 -10.67 -13.18 5.28
C LEU A 34 -9.20 -12.89 5.57
N ILE A 35 -8.41 -12.51 4.57
CA ILE A 35 -6.98 -12.19 4.76
C ILE A 35 -6.75 -10.78 5.30
N GLN A 36 -7.77 -9.92 5.28
CA GLN A 36 -7.77 -8.56 5.81
C GLN A 36 -8.55 -8.56 7.13
N VAL A 37 -7.85 -8.43 8.25
CA VAL A 37 -8.45 -8.62 9.59
C VAL A 37 -8.46 -7.28 10.34
N PRO A 38 -9.60 -6.58 10.43
CA PRO A 38 -9.69 -5.35 11.22
C PRO A 38 -9.36 -5.60 12.69
N SER A 39 -8.65 -4.66 13.32
CA SER A 39 -8.47 -4.62 14.77
C SER A 39 -9.82 -4.40 15.47
N LEU A 40 -9.89 -4.73 16.77
CA LEU A 40 -11.15 -4.62 17.55
C LEU A 40 -11.66 -3.18 17.68
N ASP A 41 -10.76 -2.21 17.65
CA ASP A 41 -11.04 -0.77 17.65
C ASP A 41 -11.12 -0.18 16.24
N GLU A 42 -10.94 -1.01 15.22
CA GLU A 42 -10.95 -0.66 13.79
C GLU A 42 -9.91 0.41 13.38
N ASP A 43 -8.86 0.58 14.20
CA ASP A 43 -7.75 1.52 13.95
C ASP A 43 -6.77 0.97 12.89
N TRP A 44 -6.74 -0.35 12.70
CA TRP A 44 -5.83 -1.05 11.79
C TRP A 44 -6.53 -2.17 11.01
N VAL A 45 -6.04 -2.45 9.80
CA VAL A 45 -6.33 -3.69 9.06
C VAL A 45 -5.08 -4.54 9.01
N TYR A 46 -5.07 -5.64 9.75
CA TYR A 46 -3.95 -6.57 9.82
C TYR A 46 -3.98 -7.62 8.70
N LEU A 47 -2.83 -8.22 8.45
CA LEU A 47 -2.73 -9.43 7.64
C LEU A 47 -3.10 -10.66 8.46
N ALA A 48 -3.89 -11.55 7.89
CA ALA A 48 -4.08 -12.90 8.42
C ALA A 48 -2.75 -13.67 8.45
N CYS A 49 -2.66 -14.69 9.31
CA CYS A 49 -1.52 -15.58 9.40
C CYS A 49 -1.52 -16.56 8.21
N GLU A 50 -0.42 -16.57 7.45
CA GLU A 50 -0.25 -17.43 6.27
C GLU A 50 -0.23 -18.94 6.65
N ASN A 51 0.06 -19.26 7.91
CA ASN A 51 0.13 -20.64 8.42
C ASN A 51 -1.12 -21.07 9.22
N ASP A 52 -2.13 -20.21 9.35
CA ASP A 52 -3.36 -20.51 10.09
C ASP A 52 -4.53 -20.78 9.14
N HIS A 53 -5.62 -21.34 9.66
CA HIS A 53 -6.81 -21.68 8.89
C HIS A 53 -8.05 -21.01 9.52
N PRO A 54 -9.11 -20.72 8.73
CA PRO A 54 -10.32 -20.13 9.27
C PRO A 54 -10.88 -20.92 10.46
N CYS A 55 -11.15 -20.23 11.56
CA CYS A 55 -11.73 -20.83 12.76
C CYS A 55 -13.12 -21.39 12.45
N SER A 56 -13.35 -22.68 12.73
CA SER A 56 -14.61 -23.38 12.43
C SER A 56 -15.88 -22.82 13.11
N SER A 57 -15.72 -21.89 14.04
CA SER A 57 -16.84 -21.27 14.77
C SER A 57 -17.17 -19.84 14.32
N CYS A 58 -16.22 -19.12 13.74
CA CYS A 58 -16.38 -17.71 13.40
C CYS A 58 -15.75 -17.30 12.06
N ASP A 59 -15.18 -18.25 11.33
CA ASP A 59 -14.51 -18.12 10.04
C ASP A 59 -13.36 -17.09 10.01
N ARG A 60 -12.84 -16.69 11.17
CA ARG A 60 -11.71 -15.77 11.29
C ARG A 60 -10.37 -16.49 11.26
N ILE A 61 -9.40 -15.90 10.58
CA ILE A 61 -7.99 -16.31 10.61
C ILE A 61 -7.26 -15.43 11.64
N THR A 62 -6.31 -16.00 12.38
CA THR A 62 -5.49 -15.24 13.33
C THR A 62 -4.71 -14.13 12.62
N PRO A 63 -4.74 -12.86 13.09
CA PRO A 63 -3.94 -11.80 12.49
C PRO A 63 -2.50 -11.77 13.02
N HIS A 64 -1.59 -11.29 12.17
CA HIS A 64 -0.28 -10.78 12.56
C HIS A 64 -0.38 -9.28 12.86
N ILE A 65 -0.37 -8.90 14.14
CA ILE A 65 -0.59 -7.51 14.59
C ILE A 65 0.55 -6.54 14.22
N ASP A 66 1.67 -7.08 13.78
CA ASP A 66 2.86 -6.40 13.25
C ASP A 66 2.86 -6.30 11.72
N CYS A 67 1.80 -6.78 11.05
CA CYS A 67 1.67 -6.81 9.60
C CYS A 67 0.37 -6.09 9.19
N ILE A 68 0.47 -4.98 8.43
CA ILE A 68 -0.71 -4.15 8.07
C ILE A 68 -0.92 -4.03 6.56
N PHE A 69 -2.18 -3.84 6.18
CA PHE A 69 -2.54 -3.30 4.88
C PHE A 69 -2.61 -1.77 4.92
N ILE A 70 -2.16 -1.13 3.86
CA ILE A 70 -2.46 0.28 3.57
C ILE A 70 -3.06 0.35 2.18
N ALA A 71 -4.35 0.69 2.09
CA ALA A 71 -5.06 0.84 0.84
C ALA A 71 -4.91 2.28 0.32
N VAL A 72 -4.63 2.43 -0.98
CA VAL A 72 -4.39 3.72 -1.61
C VAL A 72 -5.18 3.89 -2.89
N ASP A 73 -5.61 5.13 -3.16
CA ASP A 73 -6.26 5.52 -4.41
C ASP A 73 -5.83 6.94 -4.79
N GLY A 74 -5.63 7.17 -6.08
CA GLY A 74 -5.36 8.48 -6.66
C GLY A 74 -6.43 8.90 -7.65
N ALA A 75 -7.21 9.92 -7.31
CA ALA A 75 -8.27 10.42 -8.17
C ALA A 75 -7.85 11.71 -8.89
N CYS A 76 -8.23 11.87 -10.17
CA CYS A 76 -8.04 13.11 -10.91
C CYS A 76 -9.30 13.55 -11.68
N ARG A 77 -9.87 14.70 -11.29
CA ARG A 77 -10.99 15.35 -12.00
C ARG A 77 -10.43 16.24 -13.12
N GLY A 78 -10.94 16.09 -14.34
CA GLY A 78 -10.49 16.87 -15.49
C GLY A 78 -9.11 16.45 -16.02
N ASN A 79 -8.72 15.17 -15.86
CA ASN A 79 -7.42 14.66 -16.30
C ASN A 79 -7.11 15.02 -17.78
N GLY A 80 -5.93 15.60 -18.01
CA GLY A 80 -5.50 16.08 -19.33
C GLY A 80 -5.92 17.51 -19.69
N THR A 81 -6.64 18.20 -18.79
CA THR A 81 -7.01 19.61 -18.97
C THR A 81 -6.14 20.55 -18.11
N PRO A 82 -6.02 21.84 -18.45
CA PRO A 82 -5.30 22.82 -17.62
C PRO A 82 -5.87 22.97 -16.21
N ASP A 83 -7.18 22.73 -16.03
CA ASP A 83 -7.89 22.87 -14.76
C ASP A 83 -7.96 21.55 -13.97
N ALA A 84 -7.14 20.57 -14.35
CA ALA A 84 -7.10 19.27 -13.68
C ALA A 84 -6.82 19.44 -12.18
N LYS A 85 -7.58 18.71 -11.36
CA LYS A 85 -7.37 18.60 -9.92
C LYS A 85 -7.16 17.16 -9.56
N ALA A 86 -6.21 16.88 -8.68
CA ALA A 86 -5.95 15.54 -8.20
C ALA A 86 -6.01 15.47 -6.68
N ALA A 87 -6.38 14.30 -6.20
CA ALA A 87 -6.50 13.97 -4.81
C ALA A 87 -5.94 12.58 -4.55
N ILE A 88 -5.62 12.30 -3.30
CA ILE A 88 -5.20 10.97 -2.84
C ILE A 88 -6.02 10.57 -1.61
N GLY A 89 -6.32 9.29 -1.54
CA GLY A 89 -6.87 8.61 -0.38
C GLY A 89 -5.89 7.58 0.14
N VAL A 90 -5.66 7.56 1.44
CA VAL A 90 -4.90 6.50 2.12
C VAL A 90 -5.73 6.00 3.30
N PHE A 91 -6.02 4.71 3.29
CA PHE A 91 -6.83 4.01 4.27
C PHE A 91 -6.00 2.95 5.00
N VAL A 92 -6.02 2.99 6.33
CA VAL A 92 -5.30 2.04 7.20
C VAL A 92 -6.25 1.27 8.14
N GLY A 93 -7.40 1.86 8.46
CA GLY A 93 -8.46 1.30 9.30
C GLY A 93 -9.64 2.27 9.37
N GLU A 94 -10.85 1.83 9.70
CA GLU A 94 -12.06 2.67 9.62
C GLU A 94 -11.99 3.90 10.54
N THR A 95 -11.50 3.73 11.76
CA THR A 95 -11.38 4.79 12.77
C THR A 95 -9.99 5.44 12.78
N SER A 96 -9.12 5.02 11.86
CA SER A 96 -7.70 5.31 11.95
C SER A 96 -7.34 6.79 11.82
N SER A 97 -6.56 7.27 12.79
CA SER A 97 -5.94 8.60 12.71
C SER A 97 -4.87 8.70 11.61
N PHE A 98 -4.44 7.56 11.05
CA PHE A 98 -3.55 7.47 9.91
C PHE A 98 -4.30 7.56 8.57
N ASN A 99 -5.63 7.62 8.54
CA ASN A 99 -6.32 7.89 7.28
C ASN A 99 -5.96 9.28 6.73
N ARG A 100 -5.83 9.40 5.41
CA ARG A 100 -5.53 10.67 4.72
C ARG A 100 -6.47 10.87 3.53
N CYS A 101 -6.96 12.10 3.39
CA CYS A 101 -7.66 12.58 2.21
C CYS A 101 -7.06 13.94 1.82
N LEU A 102 -6.21 13.96 0.79
CA LEU A 102 -5.37 15.13 0.48
C LEU A 102 -5.55 15.58 -0.97
N LEU A 103 -5.67 16.90 -1.17
CA LEU A 103 -5.55 17.51 -2.50
C LEU A 103 -4.09 17.67 -2.90
N LEU A 104 -3.75 17.25 -4.12
CA LEU A 104 -2.43 17.50 -4.68
C LEU A 104 -2.33 18.95 -5.14
N ARG A 105 -1.36 19.67 -4.57
CA ARG A 105 -1.10 21.09 -4.87
C ARG A 105 -0.17 21.30 -6.07
N GLN A 106 0.52 20.25 -6.54
CA GLN A 106 1.54 20.34 -7.57
C GLN A 106 0.92 20.20 -8.96
N VAL A 107 1.06 21.21 -9.83
CA VAL A 107 0.59 21.15 -11.22
C VAL A 107 1.76 20.97 -12.20
N PRO A 108 1.57 20.28 -13.35
CA PRO A 108 0.34 19.62 -13.78
C PRO A 108 0.08 18.32 -13.02
N VAL A 109 -1.20 18.05 -12.75
CA VAL A 109 -1.65 16.78 -12.17
C VAL A 109 -2.24 15.86 -13.24
N THR A 110 -2.10 14.57 -13.04
CA THR A 110 -2.75 13.51 -13.83
C THR A 110 -3.20 12.41 -12.89
N ASN A 111 -4.04 11.48 -13.36
CA ASN A 111 -4.40 10.30 -12.56
C ASN A 111 -3.15 9.53 -12.13
N GLN A 112 -2.23 9.26 -13.05
CA GLN A 112 -0.97 8.56 -12.74
C GLN A 112 -0.15 9.26 -11.65
N ILE A 113 -0.10 10.60 -11.64
CA ILE A 113 0.59 11.35 -10.60
C ILE A 113 -0.14 11.19 -9.26
N ALA A 114 -1.47 11.20 -9.27
CA ALA A 114 -2.29 10.96 -8.08
C ALA A 114 -1.99 9.58 -7.47
N GLU A 115 -2.07 8.53 -8.27
CA GLU A 115 -1.81 7.14 -7.84
C GLU A 115 -0.42 6.98 -7.23
N LEU A 116 0.61 7.53 -7.88
CA LEU A 116 1.98 7.44 -7.38
C LEU A 116 2.17 8.24 -6.09
N ASN A 117 1.55 9.41 -5.95
CA ASN A 117 1.62 10.17 -4.70
C ASN A 117 0.87 9.49 -3.56
N ALA A 118 -0.24 8.81 -3.84
CA ALA A 118 -0.96 8.02 -2.84
C ALA A 118 -0.05 6.91 -2.28
N GLY A 119 0.65 6.18 -3.15
CA GLY A 119 1.66 5.21 -2.74
C GLY A 119 2.84 5.82 -1.96
N ILE A 120 3.31 7.02 -2.34
CA ILE A 120 4.39 7.72 -1.61
C ILE A 120 3.94 8.04 -0.18
N VAL A 121 2.76 8.63 -0.03
CA VAL A 121 2.22 8.99 1.28
C VAL A 121 2.02 7.74 2.14
N ALA A 122 1.52 6.65 1.58
CA ALA A 122 1.39 5.39 2.32
C ALA A 122 2.73 4.85 2.83
N LEU A 123 3.81 4.87 2.04
CA LEU A 123 5.13 4.44 2.49
C LEU A 123 5.74 5.41 3.52
N GLU A 124 5.49 6.71 3.40
CA GLU A 124 5.89 7.69 4.42
C GLU A 124 5.15 7.44 5.74
N GLN A 125 3.86 7.06 5.68
CA GLN A 125 3.09 6.70 6.85
C GLN A 125 3.56 5.38 7.48
N ALA A 126 3.91 4.38 6.67
CA ALA A 126 4.54 3.16 7.19
C ALA A 126 5.83 3.47 7.97
N MET A 127 6.66 4.40 7.47
CA MET A 127 7.86 4.87 8.18
C MET A 127 7.51 5.61 9.48
N GLU A 128 6.45 6.43 9.48
CA GLU A 128 5.95 7.10 10.69
C GLU A 128 5.44 6.10 11.73
N ILE A 129 4.63 5.12 11.32
CA ILE A 129 4.10 4.04 12.16
C ILE A 129 5.24 3.26 12.81
N LEU A 130 6.25 2.88 12.04
CA LEU A 130 7.44 2.20 12.54
C LEU A 130 8.19 3.05 13.58
N ARG A 131 8.48 4.32 13.25
CA ARG A 131 9.25 5.21 14.12
C ARG A 131 8.55 5.55 15.43
N THR A 132 7.23 5.75 15.36
CA THR A 132 6.40 6.11 16.51
C THR A 132 5.94 4.91 17.33
N LYS A 133 6.14 3.68 16.82
CA LYS A 133 5.63 2.44 17.39
C LYS A 133 4.10 2.48 17.57
N ALA A 134 3.40 2.98 16.55
CA ALA A 134 1.95 3.16 16.61
C ALA A 134 1.18 1.84 16.77
N LEU A 135 1.76 0.70 16.38
CA LEU A 135 1.18 -0.64 16.55
C LEU A 135 1.38 -1.25 17.96
N GLY A 136 2.09 -0.56 18.86
CA GLY A 136 2.34 -1.03 20.23
C GLY A 136 3.77 -1.49 20.47
N GLU A 137 3.93 -2.54 21.29
CA GLU A 137 5.26 -3.03 21.69
C GLU A 137 5.98 -3.77 20.56
N GLU A 138 5.24 -4.46 19.70
CA GLU A 138 5.76 -5.16 18.53
C GLU A 138 6.09 -4.16 17.41
N PRO A 139 7.29 -4.23 16.81
CA PRO A 139 7.63 -3.38 15.67
C PRO A 139 6.84 -3.79 14.43
N LEU A 140 6.59 -2.85 13.53
CA LEU A 140 6.04 -3.13 12.21
C LEU A 140 7.01 -4.03 11.44
N HIS A 141 6.55 -5.19 10.94
CA HIS A 141 7.36 -6.15 10.18
C HIS A 141 6.97 -6.23 8.71
N LYS A 142 5.71 -5.98 8.36
CA LYS A 142 5.22 -6.13 6.98
C LYS A 142 4.16 -5.08 6.66
N VAL A 143 4.28 -4.48 5.48
CA VAL A 143 3.29 -3.56 4.91
C VAL A 143 2.91 -4.03 3.52
N VAL A 144 1.61 -4.20 3.29
CA VAL A 144 1.06 -4.45 1.96
C VAL A 144 0.32 -3.21 1.47
N ILE A 145 0.86 -2.58 0.42
CA ILE A 145 0.19 -1.49 -0.29
C ILE A 145 -0.85 -2.09 -1.24
N LYS A 146 -2.13 -1.90 -0.92
CA LYS A 146 -3.26 -2.36 -1.73
C LYS A 146 -3.72 -1.22 -2.64
N ALA A 147 -3.82 -1.48 -3.95
CA ALA A 147 -4.25 -0.48 -4.92
C ALA A 147 -4.92 -1.12 -6.15
N ASP A 148 -5.82 -0.40 -6.80
CA ASP A 148 -6.40 -0.75 -8.10
C ASP A 148 -5.66 -0.14 -9.29
N SER A 149 -4.60 0.64 -9.03
CA SER A 149 -3.72 1.19 -10.05
C SER A 149 -2.65 0.19 -10.47
N GLU A 150 -2.85 -0.45 -11.63
CA GLU A 150 -1.78 -1.24 -12.27
C GLU A 150 -0.50 -0.41 -12.49
N TYR A 151 -0.63 0.89 -12.73
CA TYR A 151 0.52 1.77 -12.98
C TYR A 151 1.42 1.89 -11.75
N LEU A 152 0.82 2.01 -10.56
CA LEU A 152 1.56 1.97 -9.29
C LEU A 152 2.11 0.57 -9.03
N VAL A 153 1.24 -0.45 -9.06
CA VAL A 153 1.62 -1.81 -8.65
C VAL A 153 2.67 -2.43 -9.59
N LYS A 154 2.45 -2.46 -10.91
CA LYS A 154 3.45 -2.97 -11.86
C LYS A 154 4.70 -2.11 -11.89
N GLY A 155 4.55 -0.80 -11.68
CA GLY A 155 5.68 0.11 -11.55
C GLY A 155 6.64 -0.31 -10.43
N MET A 156 6.08 -0.60 -9.25
CA MET A 156 6.86 -0.95 -8.05
C MET A 156 7.28 -2.41 -7.95
N THR A 157 6.64 -3.30 -8.71
CA THR A 157 6.89 -4.74 -8.65
C THR A 157 7.60 -5.32 -9.87
N GLU A 158 7.66 -4.58 -10.98
CA GLU A 158 8.24 -5.08 -12.23
C GLU A 158 9.14 -4.05 -12.92
N TRP A 159 8.65 -2.83 -13.09
CA TRP A 159 9.30 -1.86 -14.00
C TRP A 159 10.49 -1.17 -13.35
N VAL A 160 10.38 -0.78 -12.09
CA VAL A 160 11.42 -0.03 -11.37
C VAL A 160 12.76 -0.77 -11.35
N PHE A 161 12.75 -2.10 -11.18
CA PHE A 161 13.97 -2.91 -11.20
C PHE A 161 14.68 -2.88 -12.55
N LYS A 162 13.93 -2.80 -13.66
CA LYS A 162 14.50 -2.65 -15.00
C LYS A 162 15.00 -1.22 -15.21
N TRP A 163 14.21 -0.24 -14.77
CA TRP A 163 14.56 1.18 -14.92
C TRP A 163 15.79 1.59 -14.13
N GLU A 164 16.02 1.05 -12.94
CA GLU A 164 17.25 1.30 -12.19
C GLU A 164 18.50 0.87 -12.96
N THR A 165 18.45 -0.31 -13.57
CA THR A 165 19.59 -0.84 -14.34
C THR A 165 19.87 -0.06 -15.62
N ASN A 166 18.87 0.65 -16.16
CA ASN A 166 19.00 1.38 -17.42
C ASN A 166 18.99 2.92 -17.27
N GLY A 167 19.07 3.42 -16.04
CA GLY A 167 19.08 4.87 -15.76
C GLY A 167 17.73 5.58 -15.95
N TYR A 168 16.61 4.85 -15.87
CA TYR A 168 15.25 5.34 -16.09
C TYR A 168 15.03 5.86 -17.52
N ILE A 169 15.55 5.12 -18.49
CA ILE A 169 15.40 5.41 -19.92
C ILE A 169 14.31 4.50 -20.52
N ASN A 170 13.40 5.08 -21.28
CA ASN A 170 12.31 4.39 -21.96
C ASN A 170 12.79 3.78 -23.30
N ALA A 171 11.96 2.93 -23.91
CA ALA A 171 12.31 2.24 -25.16
C ALA A 171 12.60 3.18 -26.36
N LYS A 172 12.21 4.45 -26.28
CA LYS A 172 12.47 5.48 -27.30
C LYS A 172 13.71 6.33 -26.98
N GLY A 173 14.47 5.99 -25.95
CA GLY A 173 15.68 6.72 -25.53
C GLY A 173 15.40 7.99 -24.71
N GLY A 174 14.14 8.29 -24.38
CA GLY A 174 13.79 9.40 -23.49
C GLY A 174 13.68 8.98 -22.04
N THR A 175 13.53 9.93 -21.12
CA THR A 175 13.28 9.63 -19.70
C THR A 175 11.94 8.90 -19.52
N VAL A 176 11.90 7.92 -18.62
CA VAL A 176 10.66 7.28 -18.18
C VAL A 176 9.74 8.33 -17.55
N LYS A 177 8.47 8.34 -17.97
CA LYS A 177 7.48 9.28 -17.43
C LYS A 177 7.32 9.06 -15.92
N ASN A 178 7.29 10.15 -15.15
CA ASN A 178 7.18 10.12 -13.69
C ASN A 178 8.33 9.37 -12.99
N SER A 179 9.50 9.25 -13.62
CA SER A 179 10.67 8.55 -13.06
C SER A 179 11.03 9.04 -11.66
N ASP A 180 10.89 10.34 -11.39
CA ASP A 180 11.26 10.92 -10.09
C ASP A 180 10.33 10.45 -8.95
N LEU A 181 9.04 10.24 -9.25
CA LEU A 181 8.09 9.67 -8.30
C LEU A 181 8.39 8.19 -8.04
N PHE A 182 8.72 7.42 -9.08
CA PHE A 182 9.14 6.02 -8.92
C PHE A 182 10.45 5.88 -8.14
N LYS A 183 11.44 6.74 -8.40
CA LYS A 183 12.68 6.79 -7.60
C LYS A 183 12.40 7.07 -6.13
N ARG A 184 11.43 7.95 -5.83
CA ARG A 184 11.03 8.24 -4.45
C ARG A 184 10.32 7.06 -3.79
N LEU A 185 9.37 6.43 -4.48
CA LEU A 185 8.71 5.20 -4.00
C LEU A 185 9.73 4.09 -3.72
N GLN A 186 10.67 3.88 -4.64
CA GLN A 186 11.73 2.89 -4.51
C GLN A 186 12.59 3.13 -3.28
N ARG A 187 13.07 4.38 -3.10
CA ARG A 187 13.87 4.75 -1.93
C ARG A 187 13.11 4.51 -0.63
N LEU A 188 11.83 4.91 -0.55
CA LEU A 188 11.03 4.71 0.66
C LEU A 188 10.84 3.22 0.98
N ALA A 189 10.62 2.38 -0.04
CA ALA A 189 10.54 0.94 0.14
C ALA A 189 11.89 0.34 0.58
N GLU A 190 13.02 0.83 0.05
CA GLU A 190 14.37 0.41 0.47
C GLU A 190 14.71 0.85 1.90
N ASP A 191 14.29 2.05 2.32
CA ASP A 191 14.46 2.56 3.67
C ASP A 191 13.68 1.71 4.70
N LEU A 192 12.44 1.31 4.35
CA LEU A 192 11.62 0.37 5.13
C LEU A 192 12.29 -1.01 5.22
N ASN A 193 12.71 -1.56 4.08
CA ASN A 193 13.44 -2.84 4.03
C ASN A 193 14.73 -2.82 4.86
N THR A 194 15.49 -1.71 4.82
CA THR A 194 16.69 -1.50 5.65
C THR A 194 16.35 -1.47 7.15
N SER A 195 15.13 -1.07 7.48
CA SER A 195 14.57 -1.09 8.83
C SER A 195 13.86 -2.41 9.18
N ASN A 196 14.10 -3.47 8.39
CA ASN A 196 13.52 -4.80 8.55
C ASN A 196 12.00 -4.88 8.39
N VAL A 197 11.43 -4.01 7.55
CA VAL A 197 10.00 -4.04 7.17
C VAL A 197 9.85 -4.53 5.75
N GLU A 198 9.16 -5.64 5.54
CA GLU A 198 8.82 -6.15 4.20
C GLU A 198 7.76 -5.26 3.55
N VAL A 199 8.06 -4.72 2.37
CA VAL A 199 7.11 -3.92 1.58
C VAL A 199 6.62 -4.71 0.36
N LEU A 200 5.33 -4.98 0.32
CA LEU A 200 4.66 -5.63 -0.80
C LEU A 200 3.57 -4.75 -1.40
N PHE A 201 3.18 -5.07 -2.63
CA PHE A 201 2.12 -4.39 -3.37
C PHE A 201 1.11 -5.42 -3.87
N TRP A 202 -0.16 -5.13 -3.66
CA TRP A 202 -1.28 -5.95 -4.08
C TRP A 202 -2.16 -5.18 -5.06
N HIS A 203 -2.24 -5.67 -6.30
CA HIS A 203 -3.21 -5.17 -7.26
C HIS A 203 -4.57 -5.81 -7.03
N VAL A 204 -5.59 -5.00 -6.83
CA VAL A 204 -6.97 -5.44 -6.62
C VAL A 204 -7.93 -4.77 -7.60
N PRO A 205 -9.08 -5.39 -7.91
CA PRO A 205 -10.16 -4.67 -8.58
C PRO A 205 -10.66 -3.47 -7.75
N ARG A 206 -11.16 -2.43 -8.42
CA ARG A 206 -11.61 -1.18 -7.78
C ARG A 206 -12.69 -1.40 -6.73
N GLU A 207 -13.58 -2.36 -6.94
CA GLU A 207 -14.65 -2.73 -6.01
C GLU A 207 -14.13 -3.25 -4.66
N MET A 208 -12.88 -3.69 -4.60
CA MET A 208 -12.20 -4.08 -3.36
C MET A 208 -11.42 -2.92 -2.72
N ASN A 209 -11.31 -1.75 -3.37
CA ASN A 209 -10.53 -0.60 -2.91
C ASN A 209 -11.41 0.63 -2.56
N LYS A 210 -12.65 0.39 -2.13
CA LYS A 210 -13.69 1.42 -1.97
C LYS A 210 -13.36 2.47 -0.91
N GLU A 211 -12.68 2.07 0.16
CA GLU A 211 -12.38 2.95 1.29
C GLU A 211 -11.34 4.01 0.88
N ALA A 212 -10.31 3.60 0.14
CA ALA A 212 -9.31 4.51 -0.39
C ALA A 212 -9.91 5.45 -1.46
N ASP A 213 -10.72 4.91 -2.39
CA ASP A 213 -11.46 5.71 -3.39
C ASP A 213 -12.40 6.73 -2.73
N ARG A 214 -13.10 6.34 -1.65
CA ARG A 214 -13.96 7.24 -0.87
C ARG A 214 -13.14 8.39 -0.28
N LEU A 215 -11.99 8.10 0.33
CA LEU A 215 -11.10 9.13 0.90
C LEU A 215 -10.53 10.06 -0.17
N ALA A 216 -10.13 9.53 -1.33
CA ALA A 216 -9.63 10.34 -2.44
C ALA A 216 -10.73 11.30 -2.95
N ASN A 217 -11.96 10.82 -3.09
CA ASN A 217 -13.08 11.65 -3.50
C ASN A 217 -13.48 12.71 -2.45
N GLN A 218 -13.46 12.34 -1.17
CA GLN A 218 -13.74 13.25 -0.05
C GLN A 218 -12.80 14.47 -0.07
N ALA A 219 -11.53 14.30 -0.47
CA ALA A 219 -10.58 15.40 -0.55
C ALA A 219 -11.00 16.53 -1.52
N PHE A 220 -11.78 16.22 -2.56
CA PHE A 220 -12.31 17.26 -3.45
C PHE A 220 -13.45 18.07 -2.85
N ASP A 221 -14.17 17.48 -1.90
CA ASP A 221 -15.37 18.07 -1.31
C ASP A 221 -15.05 18.84 -0.03
N ASN A 222 -13.93 18.52 0.61
CA ASN A 222 -13.32 19.32 1.68
C ASN A 222 -12.88 20.68 1.12
N ARG A 223 -13.80 21.65 1.13
CA ARG A 223 -13.48 23.06 0.88
C ARG A 223 -12.55 23.55 1.99
N LEU A 224 -11.27 23.75 1.65
CA LEU A 224 -10.35 24.58 2.43
C LEU A 224 -10.82 26.04 2.46
#